data_AF-A0A3N5WFH1-F1
#
_entry.id   AF-A0A3N5WFH1-F1
#
_cell.length_a   1.000
_cell.length_b   1.000
_cell.length_c   1.000
_cell.angle_alpha   90.00
_cell.angle_beta   90.00
_cell.angle_gamma   90.00
#
_symmetry.space_group_name_H-M   'P 1'
#
loop_
_entity.id
_entity.type
_entity.pdbx_description
1 polymer ?
#
loop_
_entity_poly.entity_id
_entity_poly.type
_entity_poly.pdbx_seq_one_letter_code
_entity_poly.pdbx_strand_id
1 'polypeptide(L)'
;FIFVLIGSFIYSVTLFTLGTQTVHVPLPDEWPARDEENDRLQITFRVHAPCEDAVYGSAIIAKESSLALVYQEGPLTLDLANYPQPIFQRTFHPSVVDLLLPKDTTQTQLAAGLAISAGLGSLTKNRLAIHYHTDAEWSAKGAQAEHIIALGTPDQSVFIAEMLKQKDLPVQLADRRLKLVTTGQTWCSSASPPATQSRWRTANPPRSPI
;
A
#
# COMPACT_ATOMS: atom_id res chain seq x y z
N PHE A 1 -25.43 5.85 23.59
CA PHE A 1 -24.29 5.66 22.69
C PHE A 1 -23.01 5.79 23.48
N ILE A 2 -22.05 4.90 23.24
CA ILE A 2 -20.72 4.91 23.82
C ILE A 2 -19.72 5.03 22.66
N PHE A 3 -18.83 6.00 22.76
CA PHE A 3 -17.77 6.28 21.81
C PHE A 3 -16.44 5.83 22.43
N VAL A 4 -15.74 4.97 21.69
CA VAL A 4 -14.45 4.38 22.11
C VAL A 4 -13.44 4.65 20.99
N LEU A 5 -12.23 5.07 21.34
CA LEU A 5 -11.12 5.26 20.42
C LEU A 5 -9.91 4.51 20.95
N ILE A 6 -9.31 3.65 20.11
CA ILE A 6 -8.12 2.86 20.47
C ILE A 6 -8.38 2.08 21.78
N GLY A 7 -9.56 1.44 21.86
CA GLY A 7 -9.98 0.69 23.05
C GLY A 7 -10.29 1.53 24.30
N SER A 8 -10.02 2.84 24.28
CA SER A 8 -10.26 3.76 25.38
C SER A 8 -11.62 4.45 25.25
N PHE A 9 -12.37 4.50 26.34
CA PHE A 9 -13.63 5.24 26.40
C PHE A 9 -13.36 6.74 26.24
N ILE A 10 -14.01 7.40 25.27
CA ILE A 10 -13.94 8.86 25.14
C ILE A 10 -15.20 9.51 25.70
N TYR A 11 -16.37 9.02 25.28
CA TYR A 11 -17.60 9.77 25.48
C TYR A 11 -18.82 8.83 25.56
N SER A 12 -19.82 9.22 26.34
CA SER A 12 -21.12 8.55 26.36
C SER A 12 -22.23 9.59 26.38
N VAL A 13 -23.29 9.31 25.63
CA VAL A 13 -24.52 10.09 25.64
C VAL A 13 -25.71 9.15 25.73
N THR A 14 -26.65 9.50 26.60
CA THR A 14 -27.95 8.83 26.66
C THR A 14 -28.95 9.64 25.85
N LEU A 15 -29.60 9.00 24.87
CA LEU A 15 -30.66 9.63 24.09
C LEU A 15 -31.99 9.31 24.77
N PHE A 16 -32.71 10.33 25.22
CA PHE A 16 -34.00 10.17 25.90
C PHE A 16 -35.21 10.34 24.98
N THR A 17 -35.01 10.92 23.80
CA THR A 17 -36.07 11.20 22.83
C THR A 17 -35.89 10.38 21.55
N LEU A 18 -37.00 9.97 20.96
CA LEU A 18 -37.01 9.34 19.65
C LEU A 18 -36.86 10.40 18.55
N GLY A 19 -36.26 10.01 17.43
CA GLY A 19 -36.07 10.87 16.26
C GLY A 19 -34.63 11.29 16.04
N THR A 20 -34.44 12.22 15.10
CA THR A 20 -33.12 12.70 14.68
C THR A 20 -32.51 13.59 15.76
N GLN A 21 -31.29 13.27 16.17
CA GLN A 21 -30.51 14.06 17.11
C GLN A 21 -29.09 14.25 16.59
N THR A 22 -28.57 15.46 16.78
CA THR A 22 -27.16 15.78 16.51
C THR A 22 -26.40 15.71 17.81
N VAL A 23 -25.35 14.89 17.84
CA VAL A 23 -24.46 14.75 19.00
C VAL A 23 -23.09 15.28 18.60
N HIS A 24 -22.59 16.28 19.32
CA HIS A 24 -21.21 16.72 19.20
C HIS A 24 -20.36 15.96 20.22
N VAL A 25 -19.38 15.19 19.71
CA VAL A 25 -18.46 14.42 20.53
C VAL A 25 -17.11 15.10 20.48
N PRO A 26 -16.62 15.68 21.59
CA PRO A 26 -15.27 16.22 21.62
C PRO A 26 -14.26 15.08 21.49
N LEU A 27 -13.29 15.25 20.60
CA LEU A 27 -12.10 14.40 20.56
C LEU A 27 -11.09 14.92 21.59
N PRO A 28 -10.32 14.05 22.25
CA PRO A 28 -9.28 14.49 23.16
C PRO A 28 -8.17 15.22 22.38
N ASP A 29 -7.64 16.29 22.98
CA ASP A 29 -6.51 17.05 22.42
C ASP A 29 -5.22 16.20 22.39
N GLU A 30 -5.07 15.33 23.39
CA GLU A 30 -3.98 14.38 23.50
C GLU A 30 -4.46 12.97 23.14
N TRP A 31 -3.80 12.37 22.15
CA TRP A 31 -4.10 10.99 21.76
C TRP A 31 -3.38 10.02 22.69
N PRO A 32 -4.06 8.93 23.13
CA PRO A 32 -3.38 7.89 23.90
C PRO A 32 -2.21 7.32 23.07
N ALA A 33 -1.18 6.82 23.76
CA ALA A 33 -0.02 6.24 23.12
C ALA A 33 -0.45 5.18 22.09
N ARG A 34 0.11 5.26 20.88
CA ARG A 34 -0.17 4.30 19.80
C ARG A 34 0.46 2.97 20.14
N ASP A 35 -0.34 2.09 20.73
CA ASP A 35 0.06 0.71 21.02
C ASP A 35 -0.25 -0.25 19.86
N GLU A 36 -1.16 0.13 18.95
CA GLU A 36 -1.59 -0.70 17.81
C GLU A 36 -1.37 -0.03 16.44
N GLU A 37 -1.18 -0.86 15.41
CA GLU A 37 -0.97 -0.43 14.03
C GLU A 37 -2.16 0.31 13.38
N ASN A 38 -3.34 0.30 14.01
CA ASN A 38 -4.58 0.88 13.48
C ASN A 38 -5.35 1.64 14.57
N ASP A 39 -5.57 2.93 14.35
CA ASP A 39 -6.49 3.71 15.18
C ASP A 39 -7.94 3.33 14.83
N ARG A 40 -8.73 2.92 15.84
CA ARG A 40 -10.13 2.49 15.64
C ARG A 40 -11.10 3.37 16.43
N LEU A 41 -11.97 4.08 15.72
CA LEU A 41 -13.16 4.72 16.29
C LEU A 41 -14.31 3.72 16.29
N GLN A 42 -14.85 3.42 17.47
CA GLN A 42 -15.96 2.49 17.66
C GLN A 42 -17.14 3.23 18.29
N ILE A 43 -18.31 3.11 17.66
CA ILE A 43 -19.57 3.66 18.13
C ILE A 43 -20.45 2.49 18.56
N THR A 44 -20.81 2.42 19.84
CA THR A 44 -21.63 1.36 20.40
C THR A 44 -22.99 1.91 20.82
N PHE A 45 -24.05 1.39 20.23
CA PHE A 45 -25.42 1.65 20.67
C PHE A 45 -25.82 0.61 21.73
N ARG A 46 -26.29 1.07 22.89
CA ARG A 46 -26.79 0.21 23.97
C ARG A 46 -28.22 0.64 24.29
N VAL A 47 -29.14 -0.31 24.24
CA VAL A 47 -30.52 -0.15 24.73
C VAL A 47 -30.56 -0.68 26.15
N HIS A 48 -31.13 0.09 27.06
CA HIS A 48 -31.39 -0.36 28.42
C HIS A 48 -32.89 -0.48 28.61
N ALA A 49 -33.35 -1.69 28.93
CA ALA A 49 -34.74 -2.00 29.26
C ALA A 49 -34.74 -3.03 30.40
N PRO A 50 -35.78 -3.03 31.26
CA PRO A 50 -35.94 -4.10 32.24
C PRO A 50 -36.02 -5.46 31.54
N CYS A 51 -35.42 -6.50 32.14
CA CYS A 51 -35.28 -7.83 31.51
C CYS A 51 -36.61 -8.49 31.11
N GLU A 52 -37.72 -8.06 31.73
CA GLU A 52 -39.06 -8.59 31.49
C GLU A 52 -39.69 -8.04 30.20
N ASP A 53 -39.16 -6.92 29.68
CA ASP A 53 -39.61 -6.28 28.45
C ASP A 53 -38.57 -6.42 27.33
N ALA A 54 -38.91 -7.17 26.28
CA ALA A 54 -38.09 -7.24 25.08
C ALA A 54 -38.23 -5.95 24.26
N VAL A 55 -37.39 -4.96 24.55
CA VAL A 55 -37.33 -3.70 23.80
C VAL A 55 -36.24 -3.78 22.73
N TYR A 56 -36.64 -3.57 21.48
CA TYR A 56 -35.72 -3.43 20.35
C TYR A 56 -35.54 -1.95 20.01
N GLY A 57 -34.29 -1.52 19.85
CA GLY A 57 -33.95 -0.20 19.37
C GLY A 57 -33.04 -0.31 18.16
N SER A 58 -33.25 0.54 17.16
CA SER A 58 -32.32 0.73 16.06
C SER A 58 -31.75 2.15 16.12
N ALA A 59 -30.49 2.26 15.73
CA ALA A 59 -29.77 3.51 15.62
C ALA A 59 -29.21 3.60 14.20
N ILE A 60 -29.51 4.70 13.51
CA ILE A 60 -28.97 4.98 12.18
C ILE A 60 -28.08 6.20 12.31
N ILE A 61 -26.81 6.07 11.89
CA ILE A 61 -25.88 7.18 11.81
C ILE A 61 -26.09 7.83 10.45
N ALA A 62 -26.45 9.12 10.44
CA ALA A 62 -26.70 9.88 9.22
C ALA A 62 -25.45 9.93 8.34
N LYS A 63 -25.61 9.88 7.02
CA LYS A 63 -24.49 9.93 6.05
C LYS A 63 -23.72 11.26 6.13
N GLU A 64 -24.41 12.31 6.57
CA GLU A 64 -23.90 13.67 6.74
C GLU A 64 -23.07 13.81 8.04
N SER A 65 -22.96 12.75 8.84
CA SER A 65 -22.08 12.71 10.01
C SER A 65 -20.63 12.85 9.56
N SER A 66 -19.85 13.70 10.24
CA SER A 66 -18.47 14.00 9.87
C SER A 66 -17.52 13.87 11.06
N LEU A 67 -16.26 13.56 10.75
CA LEU A 67 -15.15 13.53 11.71
C LEU A 67 -14.17 14.63 11.29
N ALA A 68 -13.96 15.61 12.18
CA ALA A 68 -12.98 16.67 11.98
C ALA A 68 -11.77 16.39 12.86
N LEU A 69 -10.60 16.22 12.24
CA LEU A 69 -9.33 16.04 12.93
C LEU A 69 -8.50 17.29 12.71
N VAL A 70 -8.03 17.88 13.81
CA VAL A 70 -7.01 18.92 13.72
C VAL A 70 -5.68 18.20 13.52
N TYR A 71 -5.02 18.45 12.40
CA TYR A 71 -3.71 17.89 12.09
C TYR A 71 -2.72 19.01 11.78
N GLN A 72 -1.44 18.73 11.97
CA GLN A 72 -0.35 19.57 11.52
C GLN A 72 0.36 18.87 10.38
N GLU A 73 0.62 19.60 9.31
CA GLU A 73 1.44 19.12 8.21
C GLU A 73 2.91 19.14 8.62
N GLY A 74 3.54 17.97 8.61
CA GLY A 74 4.98 17.83 8.83
C GLY A 74 5.71 17.71 7.50
N PRO A 75 6.97 18.18 7.40
CA PRO A 75 7.79 17.93 6.21
C PRO A 75 8.01 16.43 6.04
N LEU A 76 7.84 15.93 4.81
CA LEU A 76 8.19 14.56 4.50
C LEU A 76 9.71 14.41 4.47
N THR A 77 10.26 13.56 5.33
CA THR A 77 11.66 13.14 5.24
C THR A 77 11.78 11.99 4.25
N LEU A 78 12.47 12.22 3.13
CA LEU A 78 12.81 11.19 2.16
C LEU A 78 13.96 10.33 2.69
N ASP A 79 13.63 9.33 3.52
CA ASP A 79 14.57 8.33 4.00
C ASP A 79 14.22 6.95 3.45
N LEU A 80 15.01 6.49 2.49
CA LEU A 80 14.83 5.19 1.85
C LEU A 80 15.10 4.00 2.80
N ALA A 81 15.74 4.22 3.96
CA ALA A 81 15.90 3.17 4.96
C ALA A 81 14.55 2.71 5.54
N ASN A 82 13.52 3.58 5.49
CA ASN A 82 12.18 3.29 5.98
C ASN A 82 11.19 2.91 4.88
N TYR A 83 11.68 2.53 3.69
CA TYR A 83 10.84 2.14 2.56
C TYR A 83 9.82 1.04 2.98
N PRO A 84 8.51 1.20 2.72
CA PRO A 84 7.90 2.10 1.74
C PRO A 84 7.49 3.48 2.25
N GLN A 85 7.80 3.88 3.49
CA GLN A 85 7.70 5.29 3.86
C GLN A 85 8.76 6.08 3.07
N PRO A 86 8.45 7.29 2.55
CA PRO A 86 7.25 8.10 2.76
C PRO A 86 6.08 7.88 1.78
N ILE A 87 6.23 6.99 0.79
CA ILE A 87 5.28 6.78 -0.32
C ILE A 87 3.94 6.22 0.16
N PHE A 88 3.96 5.40 1.21
CA PHE A 88 2.75 4.88 1.82
C PHE A 88 2.61 5.44 3.21
N GLN A 89 1.65 6.35 3.37
CA GLN A 89 1.25 6.90 4.66
C GLN A 89 -0.10 6.31 5.06
N ARG A 90 -0.26 5.97 6.34
CA ARG A 90 -1.54 5.48 6.87
C ARG A 90 -2.45 6.68 7.16
N THR A 91 -2.81 7.43 6.12
CA THR A 91 -3.70 8.59 6.20
C THR A 91 -5.14 8.18 5.85
N PHE A 92 -6.08 9.11 6.03
CA PHE A 92 -7.48 8.93 5.63
C PHE A 92 -7.66 9.02 4.11
N HIS A 93 -6.67 9.57 3.40
CA HIS A 93 -6.67 9.63 1.95
C HIS A 93 -6.01 8.37 1.38
N PRO A 94 -6.57 7.78 0.32
CA PRO A 94 -5.91 6.66 -0.34
C PRO A 94 -4.57 7.15 -0.91
N SER A 95 -3.47 6.55 -0.46
CA SER A 95 -2.17 6.79 -1.09
C SER A 95 -2.16 6.19 -2.49
N VAL A 96 -1.82 7.02 -3.48
CA VAL A 96 -1.71 6.64 -4.89
C VAL A 96 -0.27 6.84 -5.34
N VAL A 97 0.26 5.86 -6.05
CA VAL A 97 1.55 5.95 -6.74
C VAL A 97 1.34 5.80 -8.22
N ASP A 98 1.87 6.75 -8.97
CA ASP A 98 1.91 6.68 -10.41
C ASP A 98 3.29 6.21 -10.87
N LEU A 99 3.32 5.04 -11.51
CA LEU A 99 4.47 4.49 -12.19
C LEU A 99 4.53 5.08 -13.60
N LEU A 100 5.55 5.91 -13.84
CA LEU A 100 5.77 6.52 -15.14
C LEU A 100 6.70 5.64 -15.98
N LEU A 101 6.19 5.25 -17.13
CA LEU A 101 6.89 4.46 -18.12
C LEU A 101 7.28 5.35 -19.31
N PRO A 102 8.45 5.15 -19.93
CA PRO A 102 8.81 5.86 -21.15
C PRO A 102 7.86 5.49 -22.29
N LYS A 103 7.61 6.41 -23.22
CA LYS A 103 6.80 6.12 -24.41
C LYS A 103 7.19 4.81 -25.13
N ASP A 104 8.48 4.53 -25.28
CA ASP A 104 9.01 3.33 -25.90
C ASP A 104 9.42 2.28 -24.85
N THR A 105 8.46 1.86 -24.01
CA THR A 105 8.70 0.90 -22.94
C THR A 105 9.11 -0.48 -23.46
N THR A 106 10.26 -0.95 -22.99
CA THR A 106 10.75 -2.32 -23.26
C THR A 106 10.08 -3.36 -22.36
N GLN A 107 10.07 -4.63 -22.78
CA GLN A 107 9.55 -5.73 -21.95
C GLN A 107 10.24 -5.80 -20.57
N THR A 108 11.53 -5.48 -20.50
CA THR A 108 12.30 -5.44 -19.25
C THR A 108 11.81 -4.34 -18.31
N GLN A 109 11.48 -3.15 -18.83
CA GLN A 109 10.94 -2.05 -18.03
C GLN A 109 9.52 -2.37 -17.51
N LEU A 110 8.69 -2.98 -18.35
CA LEU A 110 7.37 -3.48 -17.94
C LEU A 110 7.47 -4.52 -16.82
N ALA A 111 8.37 -5.49 -16.96
CA ALA A 111 8.62 -6.49 -15.93
C ALA A 111 9.14 -5.85 -14.63
N ALA A 112 10.02 -4.84 -14.73
CA ALA A 112 10.51 -4.11 -13.57
C ALA A 112 9.38 -3.33 -12.86
N GLY A 113 8.50 -2.66 -13.62
CA GLY A 113 7.35 -1.96 -13.06
C GLY A 113 6.40 -2.90 -12.31
N LEU A 114 6.11 -4.07 -12.90
CA LEU A 114 5.30 -5.11 -12.27
C LEU A 114 5.96 -5.64 -10.98
N ALA A 115 7.28 -5.87 -11.00
CA ALA A 115 8.02 -6.31 -9.82
C ALA A 115 7.98 -5.26 -8.69
N ILE A 116 8.17 -3.98 -9.03
CA ILE A 116 8.06 -2.86 -8.08
C ILE A 116 6.64 -2.80 -7.50
N SER A 117 5.62 -2.94 -8.35
CA SER A 117 4.22 -2.95 -7.93
C SER A 117 3.91 -4.09 -6.98
N ALA A 118 4.39 -5.30 -7.28
CA ALA A 118 4.23 -6.45 -6.41
C ALA A 118 4.93 -6.25 -5.05
N GLY A 119 6.15 -5.70 -5.07
CA GLY A 119 6.89 -5.36 -3.85
C GLY A 119 6.16 -4.32 -2.99
N LEU A 120 5.70 -3.24 -3.61
CA LEU A 120 4.92 -2.19 -2.94
C LEU A 120 3.58 -2.73 -2.40
N GLY A 121 2.86 -3.53 -3.19
CA GLY A 121 1.63 -4.18 -2.74
C GLY A 121 1.87 -5.05 -1.49
N SER A 122 2.93 -5.86 -1.51
CA SER A 122 3.31 -6.70 -0.37
C SER A 122 3.64 -5.87 0.88
N LEU A 123 4.49 -4.84 0.75
CA LEU A 123 4.90 -3.99 1.86
C LEU A 123 3.75 -3.16 2.45
N THR A 124 2.76 -2.81 1.64
CA THR A 124 1.62 -1.97 2.05
C THR A 124 0.37 -2.77 2.44
N LYS A 125 0.46 -4.11 2.45
CA LYS A 125 -0.68 -5.03 2.66
C LYS A 125 -1.80 -4.79 1.63
N ASN A 126 -1.43 -4.52 0.38
CA ASN A 126 -2.31 -4.23 -0.76
C ASN A 126 -3.22 -3.01 -0.56
N ARG A 127 -2.79 -2.01 0.24
CA ARG A 127 -3.54 -0.78 0.50
C ARG A 127 -3.09 0.41 -0.33
N LEU A 128 -2.03 0.26 -1.12
CA LEU A 128 -1.53 1.28 -2.02
C LEU A 128 -2.16 1.10 -3.42
N ALA A 129 -2.79 2.16 -3.93
CA ALA A 129 -3.23 2.18 -5.31
C ALA A 129 -2.03 2.51 -6.22
N ILE A 130 -1.85 1.73 -7.28
CA ILE A 130 -0.74 1.89 -8.22
C ILE A 130 -1.32 2.05 -9.61
N HIS A 131 -1.04 3.18 -10.25
CA HIS A 131 -1.40 3.41 -11.65
C HIS A 131 -0.17 3.41 -12.54
N TYR A 132 -0.40 3.11 -13.82
CA TYR A 132 0.62 3.17 -14.85
C TYR A 132 0.26 4.26 -15.83
N HIS A 133 1.21 5.15 -16.09
CA HIS A 133 1.09 6.20 -17.08
C HIS A 133 2.32 6.21 -17.96
N THR A 134 2.15 6.59 -19.23
CA THR A 134 3.31 7.01 -20.02
C THR A 134 3.74 8.41 -19.59
N ASP A 135 5.02 8.71 -19.72
CA ASP A 135 5.57 10.04 -19.46
C ASP A 135 4.83 11.15 -20.26
N ALA A 136 4.49 10.88 -21.52
CA ALA A 136 3.74 11.80 -22.37
C ALA A 136 2.31 12.08 -21.86
N GLU A 137 1.59 11.06 -21.40
CA GLU A 137 0.24 11.22 -20.84
C GLU A 137 0.27 11.98 -19.52
N TRP A 138 1.29 11.74 -18.71
CA TRP A 138 1.45 12.38 -17.41
C TRP A 138 1.70 13.89 -17.55
N SER A 139 2.65 14.29 -18.39
CA SER A 139 2.94 15.72 -18.64
C SER A 139 1.72 16.45 -19.22
N ALA A 140 0.84 15.77 -19.97
CA ALA A 140 -0.38 16.36 -20.52
C ALA A 140 -1.51 16.54 -19.49
N LYS A 141 -1.59 15.70 -18.45
CA LYS A 141 -2.66 15.76 -17.44
C LYS A 141 -2.49 16.90 -16.42
N GLY A 142 -1.28 17.42 -16.25
CA GLY A 142 -0.94 18.33 -15.17
C GLY A 142 -0.84 17.59 -13.83
N ALA A 143 0.18 17.90 -13.05
CA ALA A 143 0.57 17.17 -11.85
C ALA A 143 -0.57 17.06 -10.83
N GLN A 144 -1.12 15.86 -10.62
CA GLN A 144 -2.11 15.58 -9.57
C GLN A 144 -1.71 14.42 -8.64
N ALA A 145 -0.63 13.69 -8.92
CA ALA A 145 -0.19 12.62 -8.03
C ALA A 145 0.71 13.13 -6.91
N GLU A 146 0.47 12.58 -5.72
CA GLU A 146 1.30 12.78 -4.54
C GLU A 146 2.65 12.06 -4.66
N HIS A 147 2.66 10.90 -5.32
CA HIS A 147 3.85 10.04 -5.42
C HIS A 147 4.07 9.52 -6.84
N ILE A 148 5.28 9.74 -7.36
CA ILE A 148 5.66 9.36 -8.72
C ILE A 148 6.91 8.48 -8.65
N ILE A 149 6.88 7.35 -9.35
CA ILE A 149 8.06 6.50 -9.57
C ILE A 149 8.30 6.42 -11.08
N ALA A 150 9.31 7.13 -11.56
CA ALA A 150 9.69 7.09 -12.97
C ALA A 150 10.66 5.92 -13.23
N LEU A 151 10.35 5.12 -14.26
CA LEU A 151 11.16 3.98 -14.68
C LEU A 151 11.89 4.31 -15.99
N GLY A 152 13.17 3.95 -16.07
CA GLY A 152 13.97 4.12 -17.28
C GLY A 152 15.23 4.95 -17.05
N THR A 153 15.84 5.40 -18.15
CA THR A 153 16.99 6.32 -18.11
C THR A 153 16.54 7.76 -18.30
N PRO A 154 17.30 8.74 -17.79
CA PRO A 154 17.00 10.16 -17.98
C PRO A 154 16.85 10.55 -19.46
N ASP A 155 17.60 9.91 -20.36
CA ASP A 155 17.56 10.19 -21.80
C ASP A 155 16.26 9.69 -22.47
N GLN A 156 15.58 8.72 -21.86
CA GLN A 156 14.36 8.11 -22.39
C GLN A 156 13.08 8.71 -21.81
N SER A 157 13.17 9.42 -20.69
CA SER A 157 11.99 9.93 -19.98
C SER A 157 11.86 11.44 -20.18
N VAL A 158 10.78 11.86 -20.85
CA VAL A 158 10.44 13.27 -21.02
C VAL A 158 10.24 13.94 -19.66
N PHE A 159 9.55 13.25 -18.74
CA PHE A 159 9.30 13.72 -17.38
C PHE A 159 10.61 14.03 -16.62
N ILE A 160 11.58 13.11 -16.61
CA ILE A 160 12.85 13.32 -15.91
C ILE A 160 13.61 14.50 -16.53
N ALA A 161 13.63 14.59 -17.86
CA ALA A 161 14.28 15.70 -18.56
C ALA A 161 13.64 17.06 -18.24
N GLU A 162 12.31 17.12 -18.10
CA GLU A 162 11.58 18.33 -17.69
C GLU A 162 11.91 18.75 -16.26
N MET A 163 11.85 17.81 -15.31
CA MET A 163 12.17 18.08 -13.89
C MET A 163 13.62 18.56 -13.70
N LEU A 164 14.57 18.02 -14.47
CA LEU A 164 15.95 18.50 -14.47
C LEU A 164 16.09 19.93 -15.01
N LYS A 165 15.35 20.29 -16.07
CA LYS A 165 15.35 21.66 -16.62
C LYS A 165 14.79 22.67 -15.62
N GLN A 166 13.77 22.27 -14.85
CA GLN A 166 13.14 23.09 -13.82
C GLN A 166 13.98 23.20 -12.54
N LYS A 167 15.03 22.37 -12.40
CA LYS A 167 15.87 22.24 -11.19
C LYS A 167 15.10 21.72 -9.98
N ASP A 168 14.02 20.97 -10.23
CA ASP A 168 13.22 20.36 -9.17
C ASP A 168 13.85 19.07 -8.63
N LEU A 169 14.77 18.46 -9.39
CA LEU A 169 15.56 17.32 -8.91
C LEU A 169 16.87 17.79 -8.25
N PRO A 170 17.21 17.28 -7.04
CA PRO A 170 18.41 17.69 -6.31
C PRO A 170 19.72 17.12 -6.89
N VAL A 171 19.66 16.44 -8.04
CA VAL A 171 20.80 15.72 -8.64
C VAL A 171 21.05 16.24 -10.05
N GLN A 172 22.31 16.52 -10.36
CA GLN A 172 22.74 16.78 -11.73
C GLN A 172 23.08 15.45 -12.42
N LEU A 173 22.67 15.29 -13.68
CA LEU A 173 23.09 14.15 -14.48
C LEU A 173 24.61 14.19 -14.65
N ALA A 174 25.28 13.16 -14.17
CA ALA A 174 26.69 12.93 -14.40
C ALA A 174 26.86 11.56 -15.06
N ASP A 175 27.86 11.44 -15.93
CA ASP A 175 28.21 10.14 -16.49
C ASP A 175 28.47 9.13 -15.39
N ARG A 176 27.88 7.94 -15.55
CA ARG A 176 27.92 6.87 -14.56
C ARG A 176 29.37 6.41 -14.35
N ARG A 177 30.03 6.93 -13.31
CA ARG A 177 31.42 6.57 -12.95
C ARG A 177 31.55 5.18 -12.34
N LEU A 178 30.45 4.59 -11.87
CA LEU A 178 30.43 3.31 -11.18
C LEU A 178 29.76 2.24 -12.06
N LYS A 179 30.56 1.28 -12.50
CA LYS A 179 30.07 0.07 -13.16
C LYS A 179 29.72 -0.94 -12.07
N LEU A 180 28.44 -1.28 -11.93
CA LEU A 180 28.04 -2.39 -11.08
C LEU A 180 28.58 -3.69 -11.70
N VAL A 181 29.61 -4.24 -11.08
CA VAL A 181 30.06 -5.61 -11.34
C VAL A 181 29.33 -6.48 -10.33
N THR A 182 28.18 -7.02 -10.73
CA THR A 182 27.52 -8.06 -9.96
C THR A 182 28.26 -9.37 -10.23
N THR A 183 29.24 -9.69 -9.39
CA THR A 183 29.82 -11.05 -9.39
C THR A 183 28.80 -11.98 -8.76
N GLY A 184 27.83 -12.43 -9.55
CA GLY A 184 26.94 -13.50 -9.14
C GLY A 184 27.78 -14.75 -8.94
N GLN A 185 27.97 -15.18 -7.69
CA GLN A 185 28.37 -16.56 -7.42
C GLN A 185 27.25 -17.45 -7.96
N THR A 186 27.47 -18.04 -9.13
CA THR A 186 26.64 -19.13 -9.65
C THR A 186 26.85 -20.37 -8.79
N TRP A 187 26.28 -20.38 -7.58
CA TRP A 187 26.18 -21.58 -6.74
C TRP A 187 25.05 -22.47 -7.27
N CYS A 188 25.17 -22.98 -8.49
CA CYS A 188 24.30 -24.04 -9.00
C CYS A 188 24.81 -24.63 -10.32
N SER A 189 26.02 -25.19 -10.33
CA SER A 189 26.45 -26.08 -11.42
C SER A 189 27.58 -27.03 -11.01
N SER A 190 27.29 -27.97 -10.11
CA SER A 190 28.00 -29.26 -10.07
C SER A 190 27.19 -30.30 -9.30
N ALA A 191 26.14 -30.80 -9.93
CA ALA A 191 25.63 -32.14 -9.63
C ALA A 191 25.53 -32.88 -10.96
N SER A 192 26.65 -33.44 -11.40
CA SER A 192 26.66 -34.45 -12.46
C SER A 192 25.86 -35.66 -11.97
N PRO A 193 24.83 -36.14 -12.70
CA PRO A 193 24.19 -37.40 -12.34
C PRO A 193 25.18 -38.55 -12.56
N PRO A 194 25.29 -39.53 -11.63
CA PRO A 194 26.10 -40.71 -11.87
C PRO A 194 25.50 -41.53 -13.01
N ALA A 195 26.34 -41.84 -14.01
CA ALA A 195 26.03 -42.75 -15.10
C ALA A 195 25.62 -44.12 -14.54
N THR A 196 24.32 -44.40 -14.53
CA THR A 196 23.81 -45.71 -14.17
C THR A 196 23.91 -46.60 -15.40
N GLN A 197 24.91 -47.48 -15.40
CA GLN A 197 25.12 -48.49 -16.43
C GLN A 197 23.90 -49.42 -16.53
N SER A 198 23.39 -49.52 -17.75
CA SER A 198 22.40 -50.49 -18.20
C SER A 198 22.89 -51.93 -17.94
N ARG A 199 22.17 -52.68 -17.10
CA ARG A 199 22.35 -54.13 -16.97
C ARG A 199 21.07 -54.84 -17.41
N TRP A 200 21.16 -55.42 -18.61
CA TRP A 200 20.18 -56.33 -19.19
C TRP A 200 19.87 -57.49 -18.23
N ARG A 201 18.58 -57.69 -17.93
CA ARG A 201 18.04 -59.03 -17.64
C ARG A 201 16.70 -59.23 -18.34
N THR A 202 16.69 -60.34 -19.04
CA THR A 202 15.69 -61.00 -19.85
C THR A 202 14.38 -61.31 -19.13
N ALA A 203 13.28 -61.14 -19.89
CA ALA A 203 12.10 -62.01 -20.05
C ALA A 203 11.58 -62.81 -18.83
N ASN A 204 10.27 -62.74 -18.54
CA ASN A 204 9.21 -63.58 -19.13
C ASN A 204 7.81 -63.27 -18.46
N PRO A 205 6.67 -63.92 -18.81
CA PRO A 205 5.58 -63.36 -19.63
C PRO A 205 4.24 -63.17 -18.83
N PRO A 206 3.11 -62.77 -19.46
CA PRO A 206 1.91 -62.35 -18.74
C PRO A 206 1.03 -63.53 -18.31
N ARG A 207 0.36 -63.40 -17.16
CA ARG A 207 -0.80 -64.22 -16.79
C ARG A 207 -2.07 -63.38 -16.77
N SER A 208 -3.08 -63.98 -17.38
CA SER A 208 -4.41 -63.51 -17.75
C SER A 208 -5.34 -63.26 -16.55
N PRO A 209 -6.56 -62.72 -16.79
CA PRO A 209 -7.44 -62.20 -15.75
C PRO A 209 -8.40 -63.27 -15.21
N ILE A 210 -8.88 -63.04 -13.98
CA ILE A 210 -10.17 -63.48 -13.46
C ILE A 210 -10.79 -62.27 -12.78
#